data_AF-A0A7C1PS25-F1
#
_entry.id   AF-A0A7C1PS25-F1
#
_cell.length_a   1.000
_cell.length_b   1.000
_cell.length_c   1.000
_cell.angle_alpha   90.00
_cell.angle_beta   90.00
_cell.angle_gamma   90.00
#
_symmetry.space_group_name_H-M   'P 1'
#
loop_
_entity.id
_entity.type
_entity.pdbx_description
1 polymer ?
#
loop_
_entity_poly.entity_id
_entity_poly.type
_entity_poly.pdbx_seq_one_letter_code
_entity_poly.pdbx_strand_id
1 'polypeptide(L)' 'MRRNEVDREAAFSHIDEKGAARMVDVGEKPVTARLARAAARVRMAPETMRLLEEQALPKGDVLSVARVAG' A
#
# COMPACT_ATOMS: atom_id res chain seq x y z
N MET A 1 19.53 24.32 -22.29
CA MET A 1 19.85 24.81 -20.93
C MET A 1 18.52 24.99 -20.20
N ARG A 2 18.13 24.27 -19.16
CA ARG A 2 18.85 23.61 -18.05
C ARG A 2 18.21 22.24 -17.82
N ARG A 3 19.01 21.18 -17.81
CA ARG A 3 18.59 19.85 -17.37
C ARG A 3 18.68 19.89 -15.85
N ASN A 4 17.56 19.66 -15.17
CA ASN A 4 17.51 19.64 -13.73
C ASN A 4 18.52 18.62 -13.20
N GLU A 5 19.43 19.14 -12.40
CA GLU A 5 20.42 18.47 -11.58
C GLU A 5 19.67 17.73 -10.46
N VAL A 6 18.95 16.67 -10.83
CA VAL A 6 18.28 15.78 -9.88
C VAL A 6 19.35 14.88 -9.30
N ASP A 7 19.81 15.30 -8.13
CA ASP A 7 20.13 14.48 -6.95
C ASP A 7 21.14 13.35 -7.14
N ARG A 8 22.25 13.42 -6.39
CA ARG A 8 23.21 12.33 -6.18
C ARG A 8 22.47 10.99 -6.06
N GLU A 9 22.80 10.10 -6.98
CA GLU A 9 22.32 8.73 -7.16
C GLU A 9 21.82 8.08 -5.85
N ALA A 10 20.52 8.22 -5.58
CA ALA A 10 19.87 7.52 -4.49
C ALA A 10 19.72 6.06 -4.91
N ALA A 11 20.72 5.24 -4.61
CA ALA A 11 20.71 3.82 -4.89
C ALA A 11 19.46 3.16 -4.28
N PHE A 12 18.77 2.30 -5.05
CA PHE A 12 17.62 1.56 -4.57
C PHE A 12 18.01 0.64 -3.40
N SER A 13 17.34 0.79 -2.26
CA SER A 13 17.66 -0.03 -1.08
C SER A 13 17.19 -1.48 -1.22
N HIS A 14 16.06 -1.72 -1.89
CA HIS A 14 15.41 -3.04 -2.00
C HIS A 14 15.74 -3.77 -3.31
N ILE A 15 16.64 -3.24 -4.14
CA ILE A 15 17.06 -3.81 -5.41
C ILE A 15 18.58 -3.99 -5.38
N ASP A 16 19.08 -5.09 -5.95
CA ASP A 16 20.52 -5.33 -6.10
C ASP A 16 21.07 -4.75 -7.41
N GLU A 17 22.38 -4.85 -7.62
CA GLU A 17 23.07 -4.34 -8.82
C GLU A 17 22.63 -5.02 -10.12
N LYS A 18 22.00 -6.20 -10.02
CA LYS A 18 21.47 -6.97 -11.15
C LYS A 18 19.98 -6.68 -11.40
N GLY A 19 19.35 -5.80 -10.61
CA GLY A 19 17.94 -5.47 -10.70
C GLY A 19 16.99 -6.44 -9.98
N ALA A 20 17.52 -7.41 -9.24
CA ALA A 20 16.71 -8.36 -8.47
C ALA A 20 16.30 -7.79 -7.11
N ALA A 21 15.12 -8.19 -6.63
CA ALA A 21 14.64 -7.80 -5.31
C ALA A 21 15.50 -8.41 -4.20
N ARG A 22 15.85 -7.61 -3.18
CA ARG A 22 16.56 -8.05 -1.98
C ARG A 22 15.94 -7.44 -0.72
N MET A 23 16.01 -8.17 0.39
CA MET A 23 15.65 -7.65 1.70
C MET A 23 16.81 -6.81 2.26
N VAL A 24 16.50 -5.64 2.81
CA VAL A 24 17.50 -4.77 3.46
C VAL A 24 17.77 -5.29 4.86
N ASP A 25 19.04 -5.48 5.23
CA ASP A 25 19.40 -5.78 6.60
C ASP A 25 19.09 -4.56 7.50
N VAL A 26 18.33 -4.82 8.57
CA VAL A 26 17.92 -3.82 9.57
C VAL A 26 18.32 -4.22 10.98
N GLY A 27 19.13 -5.28 11.15
CA GLY A 27 19.46 -5.86 12.46
C GLY A 27 20.16 -4.89 13.42
N GLU A 28 21.00 -3.99 12.90
CA GLU A 28 21.70 -2.99 13.73
C GLU A 28 20.84 -1.75 14.06
N LYS A 29 19.62 -1.64 13.51
CA LYS A 29 18.79 -0.44 13.71
C LYS A 29 18.16 -0.49 15.12
N PRO A 30 18.25 0.59 15.90
CA PRO A 30 17.62 0.64 17.21
C PRO A 30 16.09 0.54 17.10
N VAL A 31 15.48 -0.24 17.99
CA VAL A 31 14.04 -0.35 18.11
C VAL A 31 13.46 1.00 18.55
N THR A 32 12.45 1.47 17.83
CA THR A 32 11.80 2.78 18.03
C THR A 32 10.30 2.62 17.81
N ALA A 33 9.48 3.40 18.51
CA ALA A 33 8.05 3.44 18.24
C ALA A 33 7.80 4.12 16.89
N ARG A 34 7.10 3.43 15.98
CA ARG A 34 6.80 3.93 14.63
C ARG A 34 5.32 3.77 14.33
N LEU A 35 4.74 4.77 13.68
CA LEU A 35 3.35 4.76 13.23
C LEU A 35 3.32 5.14 11.75
N ALA A 36 2.56 4.40 10.96
CA ALA A 36 2.20 4.76 9.59
C ALA A 36 0.68 4.68 9.43
N ARG A 37 0.12 5.55 8.59
CA ARG A 37 -1.30 5.54 8.21
C ARG A 37 -1.40 5.54 6.69
N ALA A 38 -2.24 4.68 6.16
CA ALA A 38 -2.56 4.60 4.73
C ALA A 38 -4.07 4.55 4.53
N ALA A 39 -4.53 4.91 3.34
CA ALA A 39 -5.93 4.84 2.94
C ALA A 39 -6.05 4.40 1.48
N ALA A 40 -7.19 3.79 1.14
CA ALA A 40 -7.51 3.35 -0.20
C ALA A 40 -8.96 3.74 -0.56
N ARG A 41 -9.29 3.67 -1.85
CA ARG A 41 -10.66 3.83 -2.36
C ARG A 41 -10.96 2.74 -3.36
N VAL A 42 -12.18 2.20 -3.28
CA VAL A 42 -12.70 1.22 -4.24
C VAL A 42 -13.75 1.92 -5.08
N ARG A 43 -13.53 1.98 -6.40
CA ARG A 43 -14.54 2.46 -7.35
C ARG A 43 -15.43 1.29 -7.75
N MET A 44 -16.74 1.52 -7.77
CA MET A 44 -17.75 0.51 -8.10
C MET A 44 -18.94 1.17 -8.80
N ALA A 45 -19.84 0.35 -9.35
CA ALA A 45 -21.09 0.84 -9.91
C ALA A 45 -22.01 1.41 -8.81
N PRO A 46 -22.85 2.42 -9.10
CA PRO A 46 -23.81 2.96 -8.14
C PRO A 46 -24.76 1.90 -7.58
N GLU A 47 -25.15 0.93 -8.40
CA GLU A 47 -26.00 -0.20 -7.96
C GLU A 47 -25.31 -1.05 -6.89
N THR A 48 -24.00 -1.30 -7.02
CA THR A 48 -23.23 -2.04 -6.01
C THR A 48 -23.18 -1.27 -4.68
N MET A 49 -23.02 0.05 -4.74
CA MET A 49 -23.06 0.90 -3.54
C MET A 49 -24.43 0.84 -2.86
N ARG A 50 -25.53 0.88 -3.64
CA ARG A 50 -26.88 0.74 -3.09
C ARG A 50 -27.07 -0.61 -2.39
N LEU A 51 -26.69 -1.72 -3.04
CA LEU A 51 -26.80 -3.05 -2.43
C LEU A 51 -25.94 -3.19 -1.16
N LEU A 52 -24.79 -2.51 -1.11
CA LEU A 52 -23.95 -2.44 0.07
C LEU A 52 -24.66 -1.74 1.23
N GLU A 53 -25.27 -0.58 0.98
CA GLU A 53 -26.03 0.19 1.97
C GLU A 53 -27.27 -0.56 2.48
N GLU A 54 -27.96 -1.25 1.59
CA GLU A 54 -29.14 -2.07 1.89
C GLU A 54 -28.80 -3.42 2.53
N GLN A 55 -27.50 -3.75 2.69
CA GLN A 55 -27.02 -5.06 3.15
C GLN A 55 -27.56 -6.24 2.33
N ALA A 56 -27.82 -6.00 1.04
CA ALA A 56 -28.47 -6.93 0.12
C ALA A 56 -27.49 -7.62 -0.84
N LEU A 57 -26.19 -7.56 -0.55
CA LEU A 57 -25.17 -8.21 -1.38
C LEU A 57 -25.28 -9.75 -1.27
N PRO A 58 -25.14 -10.48 -2.40
CA PRO A 58 -25.30 -11.94 -2.41
C PRO A 58 -24.21 -12.68 -1.62
N LYS A 59 -23.12 -12.00 -1.28
CA LYS A 59 -21.98 -12.55 -0.53
C LYS A 59 -22.02 -12.21 0.97
N GLY A 60 -23.10 -11.60 1.46
CA GLY A 60 -23.23 -11.15 2.83
C GLY A 60 -22.46 -9.86 3.13
N ASP A 61 -22.04 -9.69 4.39
CA ASP A 61 -21.38 -8.47 4.87
C ASP A 61 -19.92 -8.37 4.37
N VAL A 62 -19.74 -7.66 3.27
CA VAL A 62 -18.43 -7.48 2.64
C VAL A 62 -17.51 -6.50 3.39
N LEU A 63 -18.05 -5.55 4.18
CA LEU A 63 -17.22 -4.59 4.91
C LEU A 63 -16.58 -5.22 6.14
N SER A 64 -17.33 -6.09 6.84
CA SER A 64 -16.77 -6.87 7.95
C SER A 64 -15.67 -7.80 7.46
N VAL A 65 -15.87 -8.48 6.33
CA VAL A 65 -14.83 -9.32 5.71
C VAL A 65 -13.61 -8.49 5.31
N ALA A 66 -13.81 -7.32 4.68
CA ALA A 66 -12.71 -6.44 4.26
C ALA A 66 -11.88 -5.92 5.45
N ARG A 67 -12.49 -5.70 6.61
CA ARG A 67 -11.81 -5.25 7.83
C ARG A 67 -10.89 -6.32 8.43
N VAL A 68 -11.24 -7.60 8.30
CA VAL A 68 -10.44 -8.72 8.82
C VAL A 68 -9.31 -9.11 7.85
N ALA A 69 -9.51 -8.88 6.55
CA ALA A 69 -8.54 -9.25 5.52
C ALA A 69 -7.33 -8.30 5.42
N GLY A 70 -7.51 -7.03 5.79
CA GLY A 70 -6.46 -6.00 5.76
C GLY A 70 -5.61 -5.99 7.03
#